data_AF-A0A967WNB1-F1
#
_entry.id   AF-A0A967WNB1-F1
#
_cell.length_a   1.000
_cell.length_b   1.000
_cell.length_c   1.000
_cell.angle_alpha   90.00
_cell.angle_beta   90.00
_cell.angle_gamma   90.00
#
_symmetry.space_group_name_H-M   'P 1'
#
loop_
_entity.id
_entity.type
_entity.pdbx_description
1 polymer ?
#
loop_
_entity_poly.entity_id
_entity_poly.type
_entity_poly.pdbx_seq_one_letter_code
_entity_poly.pdbx_strand_id
1 'polypeptide(L)' 'ALDLKKEEGRQVLYDLVRVSDVVFDNFRPGVMEEMGCGYETLKEINPRIIYCTLSGFGETGP' A
#
# COMPACT_ATOMS: atom_id res chain seq x y z
N ALA A 1 1.28 7.07 -15.99
CA ALA A 1 0.90 7.37 -14.59
C ALA A 1 -0.18 6.38 -14.16
N LEU A 2 -0.19 5.93 -12.91
CA LEU A 2 -1.15 4.98 -12.35
C LEU A 2 -2.07 5.71 -11.36
N ASP A 3 -3.38 5.49 -11.45
CA ASP A 3 -4.37 6.12 -10.55
C ASP A 3 -5.02 5.07 -9.64
N LEU A 4 -4.57 5.02 -8.38
CA LEU A 4 -5.02 4.03 -7.39
C LEU A 4 -6.44 4.27 -6.87
N LYS A 5 -7.06 5.41 -7.19
CA LYS A 5 -8.47 5.65 -6.83
C LYS A 5 -9.42 4.84 -7.71
N LYS A 6 -8.96 4.42 -8.89
CA LYS A 6 -9.71 3.58 -9.82
C LYS A 6 -9.44 2.11 -9.54
N GLU A 7 -10.47 1.29 -9.72
CA GLU A 7 -10.36 -0.16 -9.51
C GLU A 7 -9.30 -0.78 -10.43
N GLU A 8 -9.26 -0.37 -11.70
CA GLU A 8 -8.29 -0.86 -12.67
C GLU A 8 -6.86 -0.48 -12.27
N GLY A 9 -6.67 0.68 -11.64
CA GLY A 9 -5.37 1.11 -11.15
C GLY A 9 -4.90 0.28 -9.95
N ARG A 10 -5.83 -0.10 -9.06
CA ARG A 10 -5.53 -1.01 -7.95
C ARG A 10 -5.16 -2.41 -8.43
N GLN A 11 -5.88 -2.95 -9.42
CA GLN A 11 -5.54 -4.27 -9.96
C GLN A 11 -4.12 -4.33 -10.52
N VAL A 12 -3.69 -3.27 -11.22
CA VAL A 12 -2.28 -3.16 -11.68
C VAL A 12 -1.31 -3.12 -10.50
N LEU A 13 -1.62 -2.38 -9.42
CA LEU A 13 -0.79 -2.41 -8.21
C LEU A 13 -0.74 -3.82 -7.61
N TYR A 14 -1.86 -4.53 -7.54
CA TYR A 14 -1.92 -5.87 -6.98
C TYR A 14 -1.09 -6.87 -7.79
N ASP A 15 -1.11 -6.76 -9.13
CA ASP A 15 -0.23 -7.55 -9.99
C ASP A 15 1.25 -7.29 -9.69
N LEU A 16 1.64 -6.05 -9.45
CA LEU A 16 2.99 -5.71 -9.05
C LEU A 16 3.33 -6.26 -7.65
N VAL A 17 2.40 -6.18 -6.70
CA VAL A 17 2.58 -6.68 -5.33
C VAL A 17 2.82 -8.19 -5.30
N ARG A 18 2.17 -8.97 -6.19
CA ARG A 18 2.39 -10.43 -6.30
C ARG A 18 3.84 -10.82 -6.58
N VAL A 19 4.60 -9.96 -7.26
CA VAL A 19 5.99 -10.23 -7.66
C VAL A 19 7.01 -9.36 -6.92
N SER A 20 6.56 -8.51 -6.00
CA SER A 20 7.42 -7.60 -5.25
C SER A 20 7.71 -8.12 -3.85
N ASP A 21 8.91 -7.82 -3.36
CA ASP A 21 9.27 -8.10 -1.97
C ASP A 21 8.88 -6.96 -1.02
N VAL A 22 8.86 -5.72 -1.52
CA VAL A 22 8.66 -4.51 -0.71
C VAL A 22 7.68 -3.55 -1.37
N VAL A 23 6.77 -2.98 -0.58
CA VAL A 23 5.99 -1.78 -0.92
C VAL A 23 6.39 -0.67 0.04
N PHE A 24 6.65 0.51 -0.52
CA PHE A 24 6.99 1.70 0.24
C PHE A 24 6.05 2.85 -0.10
N ASP A 25 5.58 3.57 0.91
CA ASP A 25 4.83 4.80 0.75
C ASP A 25 5.26 5.88 1.75
N ASN A 26 4.99 7.13 1.40
CA ASN A 26 5.22 8.29 2.26
C ASN A 26 3.97 9.18 2.37
N PHE A 27 2.78 8.58 2.28
CA PHE A 27 1.53 9.30 2.42
C PHE A 27 1.24 9.61 3.89
N ARG A 28 0.17 10.39 4.11
CA ARG A 28 -0.38 10.54 5.46
C ARG A 28 -0.91 9.18 5.94
N PRO A 29 -0.83 8.88 7.24
CA PRO A 29 -1.42 7.65 7.80
C PRO A 29 -2.88 7.48 7.36
N GLY A 30 -3.27 6.26 6.99
CA GLY A 30 -4.63 5.92 6.57
C GLY A 30 -4.92 6.09 5.07
N VAL A 31 -4.11 6.85 4.32
CA VAL A 31 -4.40 7.12 2.90
C VAL A 31 -4.35 5.85 2.04
N MET A 32 -3.37 4.98 2.28
CA MET A 32 -3.25 3.73 1.54
C MET A 32 -4.36 2.75 1.90
N GLU A 33 -4.77 2.71 3.17
CA GLU A 33 -5.89 1.93 3.67
C GLU A 33 -7.21 2.38 3.01
N GLU A 34 -7.47 3.69 2.96
CA GLU A 34 -8.64 4.27 2.28
C GLU A 34 -8.66 3.96 0.78
N MET A 35 -7.49 3.83 0.16
CA MET A 35 -7.34 3.41 -1.24
C MET A 35 -7.39 1.89 -1.43
N GLY A 36 -7.62 1.08 -0.38
CA GLY A 36 -7.61 -0.38 -0.46
C GLY A 36 -6.23 -0.97 -0.76
N CYS A 37 -5.17 -0.21 -0.52
CA CYS A 37 -3.79 -0.58 -0.79
C CYS A 37 -2.92 -0.60 0.48
N GLY A 38 -3.56 -0.65 1.66
CA GLY A 38 -2.89 -0.75 2.96
C GLY A 38 -2.33 -2.15 3.22
N TYR A 39 -1.53 -2.28 4.28
CA TYR A 39 -0.80 -3.51 4.57
C TYR A 39 -1.66 -4.77 4.62
N GLU A 40 -2.79 -4.74 5.34
CA GLU A 40 -3.65 -5.93 5.48
C GLU A 40 -4.17 -6.42 4.13
N THR A 41 -4.58 -5.51 3.25
CA THR A 41 -5.03 -5.88 1.89
C THR A 41 -3.88 -6.45 1.05
N LEU A 42 -2.70 -5.83 1.10
CA LEU A 42 -1.57 -6.29 0.30
C LEU A 42 -1.01 -7.63 0.80
N LYS A 43 -1.09 -7.88 2.11
CA LYS A 43 -0.70 -9.14 2.75
C LYS A 43 -1.60 -10.31 2.34
N GLU A 44 -2.88 -10.08 2.13
CA GLU A 44 -3.79 -11.09 1.58
C GLU A 44 -3.38 -11.51 0.16
N ILE A 45 -2.85 -10.58 -0.63
CA ILE A 45 -2.39 -10.81 -2.00
C ILE A 45 -1.02 -11.49 -2.03
N ASN A 46 -0.09 -11.01 -1.19
CA ASN A 46 1.26 -11.56 -1.05
C ASN A 46 1.65 -11.65 0.44
N PRO A 47 1.51 -12.82 1.09
CA PRO A 47 1.82 -13.00 2.50
C PRO A 47 3.30 -12.78 2.88
N ARG A 48 4.19 -12.67 1.89
CA ARG A 48 5.63 -12.40 2.09
C ARG A 48 5.98 -10.92 1.99
N ILE A 49 5.02 -10.05 1.65
CA ILE A 49 5.29 -8.64 1.37
C ILE A 49 5.80 -7.92 2.62
N ILE A 50 6.84 -7.10 2.43
CA ILE A 50 7.31 -6.14 3.43
C ILE A 50 6.65 -4.79 3.10
N TYR A 51 5.91 -4.23 4.05
CA TYR A 51 5.26 -2.93 3.90
C TYR A 51 5.97 -1.89 4.76
N CYS A 52 6.43 -0.82 4.13
CA CYS A 52 7.16 0.26 4.80
C CYS A 52 6.44 1.58 4.55
N THR A 53 6.01 2.24 5.62
CA THR A 53 5.41 3.56 5.52
C THR A 53 6.28 4.60 6.24
N LEU A 54 6.39 5.79 5.67
CA LEU A 54 7.09 6.92 6.25
C LEU A 54 6.15 8.13 6.34
N SER A 55 5.74 8.48 7.56
CA SER A 55 4.98 9.70 7.83
C SER A 55 5.71 10.61 8.82
N GLY A 56 5.33 11.89 8.86
CA GLY A 56 6.06 12.90 9.64
C GLY A 56 6.12 12.63 11.16
N PHE A 57 5.11 11.96 11.73
CA PHE A 57 5.04 11.60 13.15
C PHE A 57 4.84 10.10 13.39
N GLY A 58 5.03 9.26 12.36
CA GLY A 58 4.64 7.84 12.39
C GLY A 58 3.12 7.64 12.29
N GLU A 59 2.68 6.38 12.27
CA GLU A 59 1.24 6.05 12.18
C GLU A 59 0.46 6.49 13.42
N THR A 60 1.07 6.44 14.60
CA THR A 60 0.38 6.72 15.86
C THR A 60 0.50 8.17 16.33
N GLY A 61 1.50 8.92 15.86
CA GLY A 61 1.78 10.28 16.32
C GLY A 61 2.04 10.41 17.83
N PRO A 62 2.34 11.63 18.32
CA PRO A 62 2.10 12.03 19.71
C PRO A 62 0.62 12.25 20.01
#